data_AF-A0A1G0ZBW9-F1
#
_entry.id   AF-A0A1G0ZBW9-F1
#
_cell.length_a   1.000
_cell.length_b   1.000
_cell.length_c   1.000
_cell.angle_alpha   90.00
_cell.angle_beta   90.00
_cell.angle_gamma   90.00
#
_symmetry.space_group_name_H-M   'P 1'
#
loop_
_entity.id
_entity.type
_entity.pdbx_description
1 polymer ?
#
loop_
_entity_poly.entity_id
_entity_poly.type
_entity_poly.pdbx_seq_one_letter_code
_entity_poly.pdbx_strand_id
1 'polypeptide(L)'
;MYIGRIVAVGMTLEKKVVAMYRVSSRSFPNREARINGETVSIMPQKGFEDDLSKNPYIAYNCLRIAGTCAVACNGSHTDPISEKIASGMSVRDAMSLSLLAMDYEKDNYCTPRIAAAVDRTNNRAYLGTIKKDGLIVREFELKPGIAYYVATYEKDIPCAHNSDNEFKAEDAYAGCTYILRGGVFAEFEKPVTAAAAIASDKGFELAVSLA
;
A
#
# COMPACT_ATOMS: atom_id res chain seq x y z
N MET A 1 -9.63 -7.89 -14.66
CA MET A 1 -10.56 -7.01 -13.88
C MET A 1 -9.80 -5.77 -13.42
N TYR A 2 -10.40 -4.56 -13.47
CA TYR A 2 -9.75 -3.35 -12.95
C TYR A 2 -10.23 -3.01 -11.54
N ILE A 3 -9.31 -2.97 -10.57
CA ILE A 3 -9.62 -2.70 -9.15
C ILE A 3 -8.94 -1.42 -8.60
N GLY A 4 -8.27 -0.66 -9.48
CA GLY A 4 -7.57 0.57 -9.12
C GLY A 4 -6.28 0.34 -8.33
N ARG A 5 -6.03 1.20 -7.33
CA ARG A 5 -4.80 1.14 -6.52
C ARG A 5 -4.95 0.03 -5.49
N ILE A 6 -3.85 -0.66 -5.18
CA ILE A 6 -3.85 -1.83 -4.31
C ILE A 6 -2.79 -1.62 -3.23
N VAL A 7 -3.17 -1.84 -1.97
CA VAL A 7 -2.23 -2.02 -0.86
C VAL A 7 -2.32 -3.48 -0.41
N ALA A 8 -1.20 -4.06 -0.03
CA ALA A 8 -1.15 -5.43 0.45
C ALA A 8 -0.16 -5.59 1.61
N VAL A 9 -0.42 -6.57 2.44
CA VAL A 9 0.41 -7.00 3.57
C VAL A 9 0.61 -8.51 3.48
N GLY A 10 1.78 -9.01 3.79
CA GLY A 10 2.05 -10.44 3.71
C GLY A 10 3.22 -10.89 4.56
N MET A 11 3.47 -12.19 4.56
CA MET A 11 4.64 -12.78 5.19
C MET A 11 5.29 -13.78 4.26
N THR A 12 6.60 -13.65 4.04
CA THR A 12 7.36 -14.58 3.21
C THR A 12 7.45 -15.97 3.86
N LEU A 13 7.92 -16.97 3.11
CA LEU A 13 8.15 -18.30 3.66
C LEU A 13 9.20 -18.29 4.78
N GLU A 14 10.16 -17.37 4.70
CA GLU A 14 11.20 -17.09 5.70
C GLU A 14 10.69 -16.21 6.85
N LYS A 15 9.37 -16.01 6.95
CA LYS A 15 8.69 -15.27 8.03
C LYS A 15 9.03 -13.78 8.09
N LYS A 16 9.43 -13.17 6.98
CA LYS A 16 9.62 -11.72 6.88
C LYS A 16 8.29 -11.06 6.56
N VAL A 17 7.89 -10.05 7.34
CA VAL A 17 6.68 -9.26 7.02
C VAL A 17 6.95 -8.33 5.83
N VAL A 18 5.93 -8.12 5.01
CA VAL A 18 6.01 -7.32 3.78
C VAL A 18 4.81 -6.39 3.69
N ALA A 19 5.05 -5.10 3.40
CA ALA A 19 4.02 -4.18 2.92
C ALA A 19 4.28 -3.89 1.43
N MET A 20 3.23 -3.89 0.62
CA MET A 20 3.32 -3.69 -0.82
C MET A 20 2.28 -2.69 -1.29
N TYR A 21 2.62 -1.97 -2.35
CA TYR A 21 1.76 -1.00 -3.00
C TYR A 21 1.84 -1.13 -4.51
N ARG A 22 0.69 -1.03 -5.18
CA ARG A 22 0.60 -0.99 -6.64
C ARG A 22 -0.32 0.13 -7.08
N VAL A 23 0.18 0.92 -8.03
CA VAL A 23 -0.64 1.81 -8.84
C VAL A 23 -1.19 1.01 -10.00
N SER A 24 -2.52 0.99 -10.13
CA SER A 24 -3.18 0.68 -11.40
C SER A 24 -3.98 1.90 -11.86
N SER A 25 -3.87 2.26 -13.14
CA SER A 25 -4.52 3.47 -13.65
C SER A 25 -4.86 3.40 -15.12
N ARG A 26 -6.03 3.95 -15.47
CA ARG A 26 -6.45 4.18 -16.86
C ARG A 26 -6.06 5.59 -17.33
N SER A 27 -6.34 6.60 -16.50
CA SER A 27 -6.25 8.01 -16.88
C SER A 27 -4.87 8.64 -16.64
N PHE A 28 -4.09 8.10 -15.70
CA PHE A 28 -2.77 8.63 -15.33
C PHE A 28 -1.73 7.50 -15.27
N PRO A 29 -1.37 6.89 -16.42
CA PRO A 29 -0.41 5.80 -16.48
C PRO A 29 1.06 6.28 -16.41
N ASN A 30 1.34 7.56 -16.69
CA ASN A 30 2.72 8.08 -16.74
C ASN A 30 3.24 8.46 -15.36
N ARG A 31 3.28 7.48 -14.45
CA ARG A 31 3.75 7.65 -13.07
C ARG A 31 4.72 6.55 -12.71
N GLU A 32 5.58 6.86 -11.74
CA GLU A 32 6.59 5.95 -11.22
C GLU A 32 6.71 6.12 -9.70
N ALA A 33 7.13 5.04 -9.05
CA ALA A 33 7.54 5.07 -7.66
C ALA A 33 9.02 5.46 -7.56
N ARG A 34 9.35 6.40 -6.67
CA ARG A 34 10.72 6.90 -6.41
C ARG A 34 11.07 6.73 -4.94
N ILE A 35 12.22 6.12 -4.66
CA ILE A 35 12.73 5.95 -3.29
C ILE A 35 13.50 7.21 -2.89
N ASN A 36 13.23 7.71 -1.69
CA ASN A 36 14.00 8.75 -1.02
C ASN A 36 14.16 8.39 0.46
N GLY A 37 15.31 7.83 0.82
CA GLY A 37 15.58 7.33 2.17
C GLY A 37 14.56 6.26 2.57
N GLU A 38 13.85 6.52 3.66
CA GLU A 38 12.83 5.63 4.23
C GLU A 38 11.42 5.82 3.64
N THR A 39 11.31 6.59 2.55
CA THR A 39 10.03 6.95 1.93
C THR A 39 10.04 6.57 0.45
N VAL A 40 8.89 6.15 -0.06
CA VAL A 40 8.63 5.96 -1.49
C VAL A 40 7.48 6.86 -1.91
N SER A 41 7.71 7.66 -2.93
CA SER A 41 6.71 8.58 -3.48
C SER A 41 6.27 8.14 -4.87
N ILE A 42 4.98 8.27 -5.16
CA ILE A 42 4.45 8.19 -6.53
C ILE A 42 4.55 9.59 -7.12
N MET A 43 5.22 9.69 -8.26
CA MET A 43 5.40 10.95 -8.98
C MET A 43 5.12 10.75 -10.48
N PRO A 44 4.70 11.80 -11.20
CA PRO A 44 4.71 11.75 -12.66
C PRO A 44 6.12 11.44 -13.18
N GLN A 45 6.17 10.66 -14.26
CA GLN A 45 7.41 10.46 -15.02
C GLN A 45 7.87 11.78 -15.63
N LYS A 46 9.16 11.84 -15.97
CA LYS A 46 9.74 13.02 -16.64
C LYS A 46 8.95 13.37 -17.90
N GLY A 47 8.52 14.63 -18.02
CA GLY A 47 7.70 15.12 -19.13
C GLY A 47 6.18 15.03 -18.92
N PHE A 48 5.73 14.54 -17.76
CA PHE A 48 4.31 14.44 -17.38
C PHE A 48 3.98 15.23 -16.11
N GLU A 49 4.86 16.14 -15.68
CA GLU A 49 4.72 16.92 -14.45
C GLU A 49 3.44 17.77 -14.43
N ASP A 50 2.98 18.25 -15.59
CA ASP A 50 1.75 19.04 -15.73
C ASP A 50 0.48 18.30 -15.30
N ASP A 51 0.50 16.96 -15.21
CA ASP A 51 -0.64 16.18 -14.72
C ASP A 51 -1.00 16.50 -13.26
N LEU A 52 -0.05 17.05 -12.48
CA LEU A 52 -0.30 17.50 -11.10
C LEU A 52 -1.37 18.60 -11.03
N SER A 53 -1.47 19.43 -12.06
CA SER A 53 -2.50 20.47 -12.14
C SER A 53 -3.90 19.91 -12.41
N LYS A 54 -3.98 18.69 -12.96
CA LYS A 54 -5.24 18.06 -13.38
C LYS A 54 -5.90 17.26 -12.25
N ASN A 55 -5.11 16.68 -11.36
CA ASN A 55 -5.65 15.86 -10.27
C ASN A 55 -4.71 15.86 -9.05
N PRO A 56 -5.17 16.33 -7.87
CA PRO A 56 -4.35 16.40 -6.66
C PRO A 56 -4.04 15.04 -6.02
N TYR A 57 -4.68 13.95 -6.47
CA TYR A 57 -4.56 12.62 -5.89
C TYR A 57 -3.60 11.69 -6.66
N ILE A 58 -2.71 12.24 -7.51
CA ILE A 58 -1.81 11.42 -8.34
C ILE A 58 -0.35 11.39 -7.87
N ALA A 59 0.02 12.29 -6.96
CA ALA A 59 1.36 12.35 -6.36
C ALA A 59 1.30 12.42 -4.82
N TYR A 60 2.04 11.53 -4.17
CA TYR A 60 2.02 11.32 -2.72
C TYR A 60 3.10 10.33 -2.31
N ASN A 61 3.46 10.31 -1.03
CA ASN A 61 4.19 9.21 -0.43
C ASN A 61 3.26 7.99 -0.38
N CYS A 62 3.60 6.91 -1.07
CA CYS A 62 2.82 5.68 -1.06
C CYS A 62 3.33 4.64 -0.08
N LEU A 63 4.58 4.77 0.37
CA LEU A 63 5.16 3.90 1.37
C LEU A 63 6.11 4.69 2.25
N ARG A 64 6.08 4.48 3.56
CA ARG A 64 7.01 5.10 4.51
C ARG A 64 7.30 4.19 5.69
N ILE A 65 8.57 4.14 6.11
CA ILE A 65 8.99 3.46 7.33
C ILE A 65 8.72 4.36 8.54
N ALA A 66 8.16 3.78 9.60
CA ALA A 66 7.83 4.44 10.86
C ALA A 66 8.28 3.53 12.01
N GLY A 67 9.55 3.64 12.40
CA GLY A 67 10.15 2.78 13.42
C GLY A 67 10.15 1.31 12.99
N THR A 68 9.42 0.47 13.71
CA THR A 68 9.29 -0.98 13.39
C THR A 68 8.17 -1.27 12.40
N CYS A 69 7.50 -0.23 11.89
CA CYS A 69 6.39 -0.39 10.96
C CYS A 69 6.78 0.06 9.54
N ALA A 70 6.25 -0.64 8.54
CA ALA A 70 6.18 -0.14 7.17
C ALA A 70 4.72 0.14 6.83
N VAL A 71 4.42 1.37 6.39
CA VAL A 71 3.07 1.84 6.06
C VAL A 71 2.98 2.07 4.57
N ALA A 72 1.93 1.58 3.91
CA ALA A 72 1.67 1.82 2.50
C ALA A 72 0.23 2.29 2.27
N CYS A 73 0.03 3.35 1.48
CA CYS A 73 -1.30 3.90 1.21
C CYS A 73 -1.44 4.45 -0.22
N ASN A 74 -2.69 4.68 -0.66
CA ASN A 74 -2.97 5.24 -1.99
C ASN A 74 -3.03 6.77 -2.06
N GLY A 75 -2.51 7.49 -1.07
CA GLY A 75 -2.57 8.95 -1.04
C GLY A 75 -1.77 9.57 0.10
N SER A 76 -1.90 10.89 0.27
CA SER A 76 -1.15 11.68 1.26
C SER A 76 -1.35 11.27 2.72
N HIS A 77 -2.35 10.45 3.02
CA HIS A 77 -2.60 9.90 4.35
C HIS A 77 -1.52 8.92 4.84
N THR A 78 -0.59 8.47 3.98
CA THR A 78 0.62 7.74 4.42
C THR A 78 1.36 8.53 5.50
N ASP A 79 1.57 9.83 5.30
CA ASP A 79 2.36 10.68 6.19
C ASP A 79 1.78 10.81 7.61
N PRO A 80 0.51 11.23 7.80
CA PRO A 80 -0.07 11.32 9.13
C PRO A 80 -0.24 9.95 9.82
N ILE A 81 -0.38 8.84 9.08
CA ILE A 81 -0.39 7.51 9.68
C ILE A 81 1.01 7.19 10.22
N SER A 82 2.04 7.33 9.38
CA SER A 82 3.44 7.08 9.76
C SER A 82 3.89 7.97 10.93
N GLU A 83 3.53 9.26 10.94
CA GLU A 83 3.89 10.20 12.00
C GLU A 83 3.27 9.85 13.34
N LYS A 84 1.99 9.43 13.34
CA LYS A 84 1.32 8.98 14.57
C LYS A 84 1.95 7.71 15.12
N ILE A 85 2.29 6.75 14.25
CA ILE A 85 3.00 5.54 14.65
C ILE A 85 4.37 5.89 15.23
N ALA A 86 5.14 6.76 14.56
CA ALA A 86 6.43 7.23 15.04
C ALA A 86 6.33 7.98 16.38
N SER A 87 5.18 8.61 16.66
CA SER A 87 4.87 9.27 17.94
C SER A 87 4.36 8.31 19.03
N GLY A 88 4.35 7.00 18.77
CA GLY A 88 3.95 5.97 19.74
C GLY A 88 2.48 5.55 19.70
N MET A 89 1.69 6.02 18.72
CA MET A 89 0.30 5.58 18.56
C MET A 89 0.25 4.15 18.00
N SER A 90 -0.71 3.34 18.45
CA SER A 90 -0.95 2.01 17.87
C SER A 90 -1.26 2.12 16.36
N VAL A 91 -0.82 1.14 15.57
CA VAL A 91 -1.05 1.14 14.11
C VAL A 91 -2.54 1.24 13.79
N ARG A 92 -3.38 0.51 14.52
CA ARG A 92 -4.84 0.55 14.38
C ARG A 92 -5.39 1.97 14.57
N ASP A 93 -4.98 2.66 15.62
CA ASP A 93 -5.52 3.98 15.96
C ASP A 93 -4.96 5.07 15.06
N ALA A 94 -3.67 4.99 14.71
CA ALA A 94 -3.04 5.89 13.75
C ALA A 94 -3.73 5.83 12.39
N MET A 95 -4.03 4.61 11.91
CA MET A 95 -4.77 4.37 10.68
C MET A 95 -6.21 4.86 10.79
N SER A 96 -6.94 4.47 11.84
CA SER A 96 -8.34 4.85 12.06
C SER A 96 -8.52 6.37 12.11
N LEU A 97 -7.70 7.06 12.91
CA LEU A 97 -7.78 8.51 13.08
C LEU A 97 -7.44 9.25 11.78
N SER A 98 -6.41 8.81 11.05
CA SER A 98 -6.01 9.48 9.81
C SER A 98 -7.02 9.26 8.69
N LEU A 99 -7.54 8.04 8.54
CA LEU A 99 -8.59 7.73 7.58
C LEU A 99 -9.86 8.53 7.91
N LEU A 100 -10.32 8.50 9.17
CA LEU A 100 -11.50 9.27 9.60
C LEU A 100 -11.35 10.77 9.32
N ALA A 101 -10.19 11.35 9.63
CA ALA A 101 -9.95 12.77 9.46
C ALA A 101 -9.84 13.20 7.99
N MET A 102 -9.27 12.35 7.13
CA MET A 102 -9.01 12.70 5.72
C MET A 102 -10.10 12.24 4.76
N ASP A 103 -10.96 11.32 5.19
CA ASP A 103 -12.12 10.81 4.49
C ASP A 103 -11.78 10.23 3.08
N TYR A 104 -12.76 9.77 2.32
CA TYR A 104 -12.55 9.39 0.92
C TYR A 104 -12.15 10.60 0.04
N GLU A 105 -11.47 10.34 -1.07
CA GLU A 105 -11.05 11.36 -2.05
C GLU A 105 -12.27 12.01 -2.73
N LYS A 106 -12.30 13.34 -2.79
CA LYS A 106 -13.42 14.11 -3.39
C LYS A 106 -13.26 14.22 -4.91
N ASP A 107 -13.19 13.07 -5.58
CA ASP A 107 -13.21 12.96 -7.04
C ASP A 107 -14.59 12.48 -7.55
N ASN A 108 -14.72 12.32 -8.86
CA ASN A 108 -15.96 11.86 -9.48
C ASN A 108 -16.38 10.43 -9.10
N TYR A 109 -15.49 9.66 -8.47
CA TYR A 109 -15.71 8.25 -8.12
C TYR A 109 -15.86 8.04 -6.61
N CYS A 110 -15.75 9.10 -5.81
CA CYS A 110 -15.65 9.01 -4.35
C CYS A 110 -14.56 8.02 -3.92
N THR A 111 -13.39 8.09 -4.57
CA THR A 111 -12.36 7.05 -4.43
C THR A 111 -11.98 6.81 -2.97
N PRO A 112 -12.03 5.56 -2.47
CA PRO A 112 -11.62 5.24 -1.11
C PRO A 112 -10.15 5.59 -0.84
N ARG A 113 -9.86 5.93 0.43
CA ARG A 113 -8.50 5.90 0.96
C ARG A 113 -8.26 4.54 1.60
N ILE A 114 -7.23 3.85 1.14
CA ILE A 114 -6.80 2.54 1.60
C ILE A 114 -5.40 2.60 2.18
N ALA A 115 -5.20 1.85 3.26
CA ALA A 115 -3.94 1.80 3.98
C ALA A 115 -3.59 0.35 4.35
N ALA A 116 -2.30 0.06 4.31
CA ALA A 116 -1.67 -1.16 4.77
C ALA A 116 -0.57 -0.80 5.74
N ALA A 117 -0.37 -1.61 6.77
CA ALA A 117 0.82 -1.52 7.61
C ALA A 117 1.23 -2.90 8.11
N VAL A 118 2.53 -3.13 8.23
CA VAL A 118 3.08 -4.29 8.93
C VAL A 118 3.98 -3.83 10.05
N ASP A 119 3.92 -4.51 11.20
CA ASP A 119 4.83 -4.32 12.32
C ASP A 119 5.69 -5.58 12.47
N ARG A 120 7.01 -5.40 12.33
CA ARG A 120 7.98 -6.50 12.39
C ARG A 120 8.26 -6.99 13.81
N THR A 121 7.86 -6.24 14.85
CA THR A 121 8.14 -6.62 16.24
C THR A 121 7.22 -7.74 16.70
N ASN A 122 5.97 -7.70 16.27
CA ASN A 122 4.91 -8.64 16.67
C ASN A 122 4.34 -9.43 15.50
N ASN A 123 4.88 -9.25 14.28
CA ASN A 123 4.42 -9.87 13.05
C ASN A 123 2.92 -9.64 12.76
N ARG A 124 2.41 -8.46 13.13
CA ARG A 124 1.03 -8.05 12.87
C ARG A 124 0.93 -7.26 11.59
N ALA A 125 -0.19 -7.42 10.91
CA ALA A 125 -0.54 -6.61 9.76
C ALA A 125 -1.89 -5.92 9.97
N TYR A 126 -2.06 -4.78 9.31
CA TYR A 126 -3.26 -3.97 9.37
C TYR A 126 -3.64 -3.56 7.97
N LEU A 127 -4.92 -3.70 7.64
CA LEU A 127 -5.52 -3.14 6.44
C LEU A 127 -6.67 -2.23 6.82
N GLY A 128 -6.74 -1.08 6.17
CA GLY A 128 -7.75 -0.07 6.40
C GLY A 128 -8.32 0.47 5.10
N THR A 129 -9.58 0.88 5.16
CA THR A 129 -10.30 1.55 4.08
C THR A 129 -11.25 2.58 4.69
N ILE A 130 -11.35 3.76 4.09
CA ILE A 130 -12.48 4.66 4.29
C ILE A 130 -13.12 4.98 2.95
N LYS A 131 -14.43 4.78 2.94
CA LYS A 131 -15.33 4.98 1.82
C LYS A 131 -16.35 6.03 2.20
N LYS A 132 -17.16 6.47 1.23
CA LYS A 132 -18.27 7.40 1.47
C LYS A 132 -19.27 6.92 2.51
N ASP A 133 -19.40 5.60 2.67
CA ASP A 133 -20.41 4.95 3.51
C ASP A 133 -19.83 4.22 4.73
N GLY A 134 -18.51 4.23 4.95
CA GLY A 134 -17.94 3.53 6.10
C GLY A 134 -16.42 3.56 6.20
N LEU A 135 -15.96 3.32 7.43
CA LEU A 135 -14.56 3.16 7.81
C LEU A 135 -14.37 1.76 8.39
N ILE A 136 -13.38 1.02 7.88
CA ILE A 136 -12.99 -0.29 8.41
C ILE A 136 -11.48 -0.30 8.57
N VAL A 137 -11.00 -0.66 9.77
CA VAL A 137 -9.60 -1.00 10.04
C VAL A 137 -9.58 -2.37 10.70
N ARG A 138 -8.79 -3.29 10.16
CA ARG A 138 -8.72 -4.67 10.62
C ARG A 138 -7.27 -5.13 10.78
N GLU A 139 -7.01 -5.79 11.90
CA GLU A 139 -5.77 -6.50 12.14
C GLU A 139 -5.83 -7.91 11.53
N PHE A 140 -4.69 -8.36 11.00
CA PHE A 140 -4.48 -9.68 10.45
C PHE A 140 -3.27 -10.32 11.13
N GLU A 141 -3.46 -11.58 11.53
CA GLU A 141 -2.35 -12.45 11.88
C GLU A 141 -1.72 -12.95 10.58
N LEU A 142 -0.45 -12.67 10.38
CA LEU A 142 0.27 -13.11 9.19
C LEU A 142 0.73 -14.56 9.34
N LYS A 143 0.51 -15.34 8.28
CA LYS A 143 1.04 -16.70 8.15
C LYS A 143 2.06 -16.74 7.00
N PRO A 144 3.13 -17.54 7.11
CA PRO A 144 4.11 -17.66 6.04
C PRO A 144 3.45 -18.08 4.72
N GLY A 145 3.81 -17.40 3.63
CA GLY A 145 3.29 -17.67 2.29
C GLY A 145 1.90 -17.09 2.03
N ILE A 146 1.35 -16.24 2.91
CA ILE A 146 0.05 -15.60 2.72
C ILE A 146 0.22 -14.08 2.60
N ALA A 147 -0.51 -13.48 1.67
CA ALA A 147 -0.74 -12.05 1.57
C ALA A 147 -2.23 -11.71 1.65
N TYR A 148 -2.57 -10.58 2.25
CA TYR A 148 -3.89 -9.96 2.26
C TYR A 148 -3.81 -8.62 1.54
N TYR A 149 -4.88 -8.22 0.87
CA TYR A 149 -4.91 -6.97 0.13
C TYR A 149 -6.26 -6.25 0.25
N VAL A 150 -6.23 -4.95 -0.02
CA VAL A 150 -7.42 -4.13 -0.24
C VAL A 150 -7.12 -3.19 -1.40
N ALA A 151 -8.12 -2.89 -2.19
CA ALA A 151 -8.03 -2.02 -3.35
C ALA A 151 -9.06 -0.90 -3.30
N THR A 152 -8.87 0.12 -4.14
CA THR A 152 -9.80 1.25 -4.18
C THR A 152 -11.17 0.88 -4.76
N TYR A 153 -11.24 -0.13 -5.65
CA TYR A 153 -12.48 -0.56 -6.31
C TYR A 153 -12.62 -2.07 -6.24
N GLU A 154 -13.86 -2.59 -6.24
CA GLU A 154 -14.25 -4.02 -6.22
C GLU A 154 -13.81 -4.84 -4.99
N LYS A 155 -12.55 -4.71 -4.57
CA LYS A 155 -11.90 -5.42 -3.46
C LYS A 155 -11.63 -4.43 -2.31
N ASP A 156 -12.64 -3.67 -1.94
CA ASP A 156 -12.56 -2.47 -1.11
C ASP A 156 -12.79 -2.70 0.39
N ILE A 157 -12.88 -3.96 0.82
CA ILE A 157 -13.08 -4.36 2.22
C ILE A 157 -11.87 -5.17 2.73
N PRO A 158 -11.27 -4.79 3.87
CA PRO A 158 -10.33 -5.62 4.60
C PRO A 158 -10.98 -6.93 5.08
N CYS A 159 -10.73 -8.05 4.39
CA CYS A 159 -11.30 -9.34 4.74
C CYS A 159 -10.38 -10.51 4.34
N ALA A 160 -10.63 -11.68 4.92
CA ALA A 160 -9.85 -12.88 4.66
C ALA A 160 -10.01 -13.43 3.23
N HIS A 161 -11.07 -13.06 2.51
CA HIS A 161 -11.29 -13.47 1.11
C HIS A 161 -10.43 -12.68 0.12
N ASN A 162 -9.97 -11.49 0.50
CA ASN A 162 -9.02 -10.72 -0.30
C ASN A 162 -7.61 -11.12 0.12
N SER A 163 -7.24 -12.36 -0.21
CA SER A 163 -5.94 -12.95 0.09
C SER A 163 -5.36 -13.69 -1.10
N ASP A 164 -4.05 -13.92 -1.03
CA ASP A 164 -3.29 -14.85 -1.84
C ASP A 164 -2.61 -15.83 -0.88
N ASN A 165 -2.78 -17.14 -1.10
CA ASN A 165 -2.26 -18.19 -0.22
C ASN A 165 -0.98 -18.84 -0.76
N GLU A 166 -0.43 -18.31 -1.86
CA GLU A 166 0.82 -18.76 -2.49
C GLU A 166 1.80 -17.59 -2.66
N PHE A 167 1.76 -16.65 -1.71
CA PHE A 167 2.63 -15.47 -1.71
C PHE A 167 4.10 -15.87 -1.59
N LYS A 168 4.93 -15.41 -2.53
CA LYS A 168 6.36 -15.69 -2.60
C LYS A 168 7.12 -14.42 -2.96
N ALA A 169 7.94 -13.95 -2.03
CA ALA A 169 8.87 -12.86 -2.26
C ALA A 169 10.08 -13.08 -1.35
N GLU A 170 11.29 -13.04 -1.91
CA GLU A 170 12.53 -13.26 -1.14
C GLU A 170 13.12 -11.93 -0.65
N ASP A 171 12.87 -10.86 -1.41
CA ASP A 171 13.33 -9.49 -1.17
C ASP A 171 12.25 -8.46 -1.57
N ALA A 172 12.55 -7.17 -1.41
CA ALA A 172 11.61 -6.10 -1.72
C ALA A 172 11.29 -6.02 -3.23
N TYR A 173 12.25 -6.31 -4.10
CA TYR A 173 12.05 -6.27 -5.54
C TYR A 173 11.13 -7.40 -6.02
N ALA A 174 11.28 -8.60 -5.46
CA ALA A 174 10.36 -9.71 -5.63
C ALA A 174 8.96 -9.34 -5.14
N GLY A 175 8.83 -8.63 -4.02
CA GLY A 175 7.55 -8.08 -3.55
C GLY A 175 6.89 -7.14 -4.56
N CYS A 176 7.65 -6.22 -5.15
CA CYS A 176 7.16 -5.34 -6.23
C CYS A 176 6.68 -6.15 -7.44
N THR A 177 7.48 -7.12 -7.88
CA THR A 177 7.16 -7.98 -9.02
C THR A 177 5.90 -8.79 -8.76
N TYR A 178 5.74 -9.29 -7.52
CA TYR A 178 4.58 -10.07 -7.12
C TYR A 178 3.29 -9.26 -7.14
N ILE A 179 3.25 -8.05 -6.53
CA ILE A 179 2.03 -7.24 -6.56
C ILE A 179 1.69 -6.71 -7.97
N LEU A 180 2.69 -6.58 -8.85
CA LEU A 180 2.47 -6.20 -10.25
C LEU A 180 1.84 -7.32 -11.08
N ARG A 181 2.35 -8.56 -10.95
CA ARG A 181 2.08 -9.64 -11.92
C ARG A 181 2.05 -11.05 -11.34
N GLY A 182 2.22 -11.23 -10.03
CA GLY A 182 2.24 -12.53 -9.36
C GLY A 182 0.89 -12.93 -8.77
N GLY A 183 0.66 -14.24 -8.64
CA GLY A 183 -0.50 -14.81 -7.96
C GLY A 183 -1.83 -14.20 -8.42
N VAL A 184 -2.70 -13.91 -7.46
CA VAL A 184 -4.00 -13.25 -7.68
C VAL A 184 -3.86 -11.86 -8.33
N PHE A 185 -2.72 -11.19 -8.14
CA PHE A 185 -2.51 -9.84 -8.68
C PHE A 185 -2.33 -9.81 -10.19
N ALA A 186 -1.99 -10.95 -10.81
CA ALA A 186 -1.90 -11.12 -12.26
C ALA A 186 -3.26 -10.92 -12.96
N GLU A 187 -4.37 -11.17 -12.25
CA GLU A 187 -5.74 -11.03 -12.76
C GLU A 187 -6.20 -9.56 -12.84
N PHE A 188 -5.46 -8.66 -12.18
CA PHE A 188 -5.80 -7.25 -12.10
C PHE A 188 -5.13 -6.46 -13.23
N GLU A 189 -5.93 -5.64 -13.90
CA GLU A 189 -5.51 -4.91 -15.10
C GLU A 189 -4.77 -3.61 -14.80
N LYS A 190 -4.14 -3.07 -15.85
CA LYS A 190 -3.52 -1.73 -15.90
C LYS A 190 -2.46 -1.48 -14.82
N PRO A 191 -1.52 -2.42 -14.56
CA PRO A 191 -0.39 -2.14 -13.68
C PRO A 191 0.42 -0.96 -14.24
N VAL A 192 0.91 -0.09 -13.36
CA VAL A 192 1.74 1.08 -13.72
C VAL A 192 3.09 1.03 -13.02
N THR A 193 3.08 0.95 -11.69
CA THR A 193 4.29 0.92 -10.87
C THR A 193 3.95 0.31 -9.51
N ALA A 194 4.96 -0.17 -8.80
CA ALA A 194 4.84 -0.73 -7.47
C ALA A 194 5.97 -0.29 -6.55
N ALA A 195 5.70 -0.41 -5.26
CA ALA A 195 6.65 -0.24 -4.19
C ALA A 195 6.46 -1.37 -3.16
N ALA A 196 7.53 -1.78 -2.51
CA ALA A 196 7.44 -2.77 -1.44
C ALA A 196 8.48 -2.50 -0.36
N ALA A 197 8.13 -2.89 0.87
CA ALA A 197 8.99 -2.90 2.03
C ALA A 197 8.96 -4.29 2.65
N ILE A 198 10.11 -4.94 2.77
CA ILE A 198 10.27 -6.24 3.41
C ILE A 198 11.14 -6.12 4.66
N ALA A 199 10.76 -6.80 5.74
CA ALA A 199 11.57 -6.83 6.93
C ALA A 199 12.93 -7.52 6.66
N SER A 200 14.00 -6.91 7.14
CA SER A 200 15.39 -7.41 7.11
C SER A 200 16.04 -7.24 8.47
N ASP A 201 17.22 -7.77 8.73
CA ASP A 201 17.87 -7.63 10.04
C ASP A 201 18.15 -6.16 10.44
N LYS A 202 18.22 -5.24 9.47
CA LYS A 202 18.56 -3.83 9.67
C LYS A 202 17.37 -2.88 9.69
N GLY A 203 16.15 -3.37 9.51
CA GLY A 203 14.96 -2.54 9.34
C GLY A 203 14.10 -3.04 8.20
N PHE A 204 13.65 -2.15 7.33
CA PHE A 204 12.99 -2.55 6.08
C PHE A 204 13.91 -2.31 4.91
N GLU A 205 13.96 -3.26 3.99
CA GLU A 205 14.50 -3.03 2.66
C GLU A 205 13.37 -2.53 1.76
N LEU A 206 13.65 -1.49 0.98
CA LEU A 206 12.71 -0.87 0.06
C LEU A 206 13.09 -1.16 -1.39
N ALA A 207 12.09 -1.42 -2.21
CA ALA A 207 12.24 -1.48 -3.66
C ALA A 207 11.07 -0.79 -4.35
N VAL A 208 11.31 -0.44 -5.61
CA VAL A 208 10.32 0.06 -6.55
C VAL A 208 10.45 -0.66 -7.87
N SER A 209 9.36 -0.76 -8.62
CA SER A 209 9.37 -1.35 -9.96
C SER A 209 8.35 -0.65 -10.86
N LEU A 210 8.68 -0.56 -12.15
CA LEU A 210 7.76 -0.12 -13.20
C LEU A 210 7.13 -1.35 -13.85
N ALA A 211 5.85 -1.26 -14.21
CA ALA A 211 5.07 -2.37 -14.73
C ALA A 211 5.52 -2.86 -16.10
#